data_AF-A0A2H0RUR6-F1
#
_entry.id   AF-A0A2H0RUR6-F1
#
_cell.length_a   1.000
_cell.length_b   1.000
_cell.length_c   1.000
_cell.angle_alpha   90.00
_cell.angle_beta   90.00
_cell.angle_gamma   90.00
#
_symmetry.space_group_name_H-M   'P 1'
#
loop_
_entity.id
_entity.type
_entity.pdbx_description
1 polymer ?
#
loop_
_entity_poly.entity_id
_entity_poly.type
_entity_poly.pdbx_seq_one_letter_code
_entity_poly.pdbx_strand_id
1 'polypeptide(L)'
;MTKYHKRPLTPQEAKRFFKPFPITSVCRADLVETVKLTEKETLKICDGDMEEIAEKMAEAYCDSGFWIDLPIIAEHVLGERGA
;
A
#
# COMPACT_ATOMS: atom_id res chain seq x y z
N MET A 1 2.50 -32.07 15.66
CA MET A 1 2.03 -32.19 14.26
C MET A 1 0.71 -31.44 14.12
N THR A 2 0.75 -30.15 13.80
CA THR A 2 -0.46 -29.31 13.67
C THR A 2 -1.14 -29.62 12.34
N LYS A 3 -2.27 -30.35 12.41
CA LYS A 3 -3.12 -30.67 11.25
C LYS A 3 -3.89 -29.41 10.82
N TYR A 4 -3.30 -28.57 9.98
CA TYR A 4 -4.06 -27.59 9.22
C TYR A 4 -4.59 -28.26 7.95
N HIS A 5 -5.77 -28.87 8.03
CA HIS A 5 -6.59 -29.13 6.83
C HIS A 5 -7.51 -27.92 6.65
N LYS A 6 -6.97 -26.80 6.15
CA LYS A 6 -7.81 -25.70 5.68
C LYS A 6 -8.28 -26.10 4.28
N ARG A 7 -9.58 -26.41 4.15
CA ARG A 7 -10.24 -26.58 2.85
C ARG A 7 -9.79 -25.44 1.93
N PRO A 8 -9.44 -25.70 0.65
CA PRO A 8 -9.09 -24.63 -0.27
C PRO A 8 -10.26 -23.65 -0.40
N LEU A 9 -9.93 -22.37 -0.48
CA LEU A 9 -10.90 -21.32 -0.77
C LEU A 9 -11.57 -21.63 -2.11
N THR A 10 -12.88 -21.39 -2.22
CA THR A 10 -13.52 -21.32 -3.53
C THR A 10 -12.93 -20.14 -4.31
N PRO A 11 -13.07 -20.10 -5.65
CA PRO A 11 -12.61 -18.96 -6.43
C PRO A 11 -13.18 -17.61 -5.98
N GLN A 12 -14.42 -17.60 -5.49
CA GLN A 12 -15.07 -16.37 -4.99
C GLN A 12 -14.51 -15.96 -3.62
N GLU A 13 -14.29 -16.92 -2.71
CA GLU A 13 -13.63 -16.67 -1.43
C GLU A 13 -12.20 -16.15 -1.65
N ALA A 14 -11.44 -16.77 -2.55
CA ALA A 14 -10.10 -16.33 -2.90
C ALA A 14 -10.08 -14.91 -3.48
N LYS A 15 -10.99 -14.61 -4.43
CA LYS A 15 -11.12 -13.26 -5.00
C LYS A 15 -11.39 -12.19 -3.93
N ARG A 16 -12.24 -12.49 -2.94
CA ARG A 16 -12.53 -11.57 -1.84
C ARG A 16 -11.38 -11.45 -0.86
N PHE A 17 -10.72 -12.57 -0.55
CA PHE A 17 -9.61 -12.64 0.40
C PHE A 17 -8.36 -11.91 -0.11
N PHE A 18 -8.02 -12.04 -1.40
CA PHE A 18 -6.87 -11.39 -2.01
C PHE A 18 -7.20 -10.05 -2.69
N LYS A 19 -8.39 -9.47 -2.44
CA LYS A 19 -8.76 -8.18 -3.01
C LYS A 19 -7.83 -7.10 -2.42
N PRO A 20 -7.02 -6.39 -3.25
CA PRO A 20 -6.20 -5.30 -2.76
C PRO A 20 -7.06 -4.07 -2.42
N PHE A 21 -6.63 -3.31 -1.42
CA PHE A 21 -7.18 -2.00 -1.07
C PHE A 21 -6.03 -1.00 -1.06
N PRO A 22 -5.93 -0.10 -2.06
CA PRO A 22 -4.82 0.85 -2.15
C PRO A 22 -4.91 1.88 -1.03
N ILE A 23 -3.76 2.26 -0.47
CA ILE A 23 -3.67 3.22 0.64
C ILE A 23 -2.90 4.49 0.30
N THR A 24 -1.94 4.42 -0.63
CA THR A 24 -1.11 5.57 -1.04
C THR A 24 -0.79 5.51 -2.53
N SER A 25 -0.47 6.65 -3.11
CA SER A 25 -0.06 6.85 -4.50
C SER A 25 0.87 8.06 -4.60
N VAL A 26 1.78 8.06 -5.57
CA VAL A 26 2.66 9.20 -5.88
C VAL A 26 2.45 9.63 -7.33
N CYS A 27 2.51 10.94 -7.57
CA CYS A 27 2.43 11.56 -8.87
C CYS A 27 3.48 12.65 -9.04
N ARG A 28 3.63 13.17 -10.27
CA ARG A 28 4.62 14.22 -10.59
C ARG A 28 4.38 15.52 -9.82
N ALA A 29 3.12 15.83 -9.46
CA ALA A 29 2.81 17.03 -8.67
C ALA A 29 3.36 16.92 -7.24
N ASP A 30 3.44 15.71 -6.67
CA ASP A 30 4.02 15.52 -5.34
C ASP A 30 5.50 15.88 -5.33
N LEU A 31 6.22 15.73 -6.45
CA LEU A 31 7.63 16.14 -6.56
C LEU A 31 7.80 17.66 -6.59
N VAL A 32 6.81 18.41 -7.10
CA VAL A 32 6.78 19.87 -6.99
C VAL A 32 6.62 20.27 -5.52
N GLU A 33 5.68 19.62 -4.82
CA GLU A 33 5.36 20.00 -3.45
C GLU A 33 6.41 19.54 -2.43
N THR A 34 6.98 18.34 -2.60
CA THR A 34 7.87 17.72 -1.60
C THR A 34 9.36 17.91 -1.93
N VAL A 35 9.74 17.81 -3.21
CA VAL A 35 11.13 17.92 -3.68
C VAL A 35 11.45 19.33 -4.19
N LYS A 36 10.42 20.18 -4.37
CA LYS A 36 10.56 21.56 -4.87
C LYS A 36 11.10 21.66 -6.30
N LEU A 37 10.81 20.64 -7.11
CA LEU A 37 11.03 20.71 -8.56
C LEU A 37 10.03 21.66 -9.21
N THR A 38 10.44 22.32 -10.29
CA THR A 38 9.50 23.08 -11.12
C THR A 38 8.63 22.15 -11.97
N GLU A 39 7.45 22.61 -12.39
CA GLU A 39 6.60 21.87 -13.33
C GLU A 39 7.35 21.48 -14.62
N LYS A 40 8.24 22.36 -15.10
CA LYS A 40 9.07 22.11 -16.28
C LYS A 40 10.07 20.97 -16.07
N GLU A 41 10.58 20.80 -14.86
CA GLU A 41 11.49 19.71 -14.52
C GLU A 41 10.73 18.40 -14.34
N THR A 42 9.58 18.43 -13.65
CA THR A 42 8.77 17.21 -13.42
C THR A 42 8.19 16.65 -14.72
N LEU A 43 7.86 17.51 -15.69
CA LEU A 43 7.43 17.07 -17.03
C LEU A 43 8.51 16.36 -17.85
N LYS A 44 9.78 16.44 -17.45
CA LYS A 44 10.88 15.69 -18.10
C LYS A 44 11.10 14.32 -17.48
N ILE A 45 10.54 14.06 -16.30
CA ILE A 45 10.64 12.79 -15.60
C ILE A 45 9.74 11.79 -16.32
N CYS A 46 10.29 10.66 -16.75
CA CYS A 46 9.53 9.67 -17.50
C CYS A 46 8.69 8.78 -16.56
N ASP A 47 7.78 7.99 -17.11
CA ASP A 47 6.94 7.09 -16.30
C ASP A 47 7.78 6.02 -15.59
N GLY A 48 8.87 5.55 -16.20
CA GLY A 48 9.79 4.59 -15.56
C GLY A 48 10.45 5.13 -14.29
N ASP A 49 10.86 6.41 -14.28
CA ASP A 49 11.41 7.04 -13.08
C ASP A 49 10.34 7.15 -11.98
N MET A 50 9.09 7.47 -12.36
CA MET A 50 7.98 7.56 -11.41
C MET A 50 7.60 6.18 -10.84
N GLU A 51 7.69 5.12 -11.64
CA GLU A 51 7.51 3.73 -11.19
C GLU A 51 8.58 3.34 -10.17
N GLU A 52 9.86 3.66 -10.43
CA GLU A 52 10.95 3.39 -9.49
C GLU A 52 10.79 4.18 -8.18
N ILE A 53 10.41 5.45 -8.26
CA ILE A 53 10.09 6.27 -7.07
C ILE A 53 8.94 5.62 -6.27
N ALA A 54 7.88 5.19 -6.95
CA ALA A 54 6.74 4.54 -6.30
C ALA A 54 7.13 3.23 -5.60
N GLU A 55 7.97 2.40 -6.23
CA GLU A 55 8.49 1.16 -5.66
C GLU A 55 9.33 1.44 -4.40
N LYS A 56 10.27 2.39 -4.48
CA LYS A 56 11.13 2.75 -3.34
C LYS A 56 10.35 3.37 -2.18
N MET A 57 9.32 4.17 -2.47
CA MET A 57 8.39 4.68 -1.46
C MET A 57 7.60 3.56 -0.78
N ALA A 58 7.16 2.55 -1.55
CA ALA A 58 6.44 1.41 -1.01
C ALA A 58 7.34 0.57 -0.09
N GLU A 59 8.59 0.30 -0.48
CA GLU A 59 9.59 -0.37 0.36
C GLU A 59 9.79 0.40 1.67
N ALA A 60 10.10 1.71 1.59
CA ALA A 60 10.36 2.53 2.76
C ALA A 60 9.16 2.60 3.71
N TYR A 61 7.94 2.66 3.18
CA TYR A 61 6.74 2.65 4.01
C TYR A 61 6.51 1.30 4.68
N CYS A 62 6.75 0.19 3.96
CA CYS A 62 6.70 -1.16 4.50
C CYS A 62 7.68 -1.34 5.67
N ASP A 63 8.90 -0.85 5.51
CA ASP A 63 9.97 -1.02 6.50
C ASP A 63 9.80 -0.14 7.75
N SER A 64 9.15 1.02 7.61
CA SER A 64 9.06 2.01 8.69
C SER A 64 7.86 1.83 9.62
N GLY A 65 6.67 1.57 9.07
CA GLY A 65 5.45 1.66 9.87
C GLY A 65 4.30 0.77 9.41
N PHE A 66 4.24 0.40 8.13
CA PHE A 66 3.07 -0.32 7.57
C PHE A 66 2.68 -1.54 8.40
N TRP A 67 3.64 -2.43 8.68
CA TRP A 67 3.36 -3.70 9.36
C TRP A 67 3.10 -3.52 10.86
N ILE A 68 3.55 -2.40 11.43
CA ILE A 68 3.33 -2.04 12.84
C ILE A 68 1.94 -1.43 13.00
N ASP A 69 1.56 -0.51 12.11
CA ASP A 69 0.31 0.24 12.17
C ASP A 69 -0.90 -0.60 11.77
N LEU A 70 -0.73 -1.53 10.82
CA LEU A 70 -1.83 -2.37 10.32
C LEU A 70 -2.63 -3.08 11.43
N PRO A 71 -2.03 -3.84 12.37
CA PRO A 71 -2.79 -4.48 13.44
C PRO A 71 -3.47 -3.48 14.38
N ILE A 72 -2.82 -2.35 14.69
CA ILE A 72 -3.35 -1.31 15.59
C ILE A 72 -4.60 -0.67 14.97
N ILE A 73 -4.50 -0.25 13.71
CA ILE A 73 -5.62 0.37 12.98
C ILE A 73 -6.73 -0.66 12.74
N ALA A 74 -6.39 -1.90 12.42
CA ALA A 74 -7.38 -2.96 12.25
C ALA A 74 -8.14 -3.24 13.55
N GLU A 75 -7.44 -3.32 14.69
CA GLU A 75 -8.08 -3.49 16.00
C GLU A 75 -9.01 -2.31 16.32
N HIS A 76 -8.59 -1.07 16.07
CA HIS A 76 -9.44 0.10 16.25
C HIS A 76 -10.72 0.01 15.40
N VAL A 77 -10.60 -0.18 14.08
CA VAL A 77 -11.74 -0.18 13.15
C VAL A 77 -12.67 -1.38 13.36
N LEU A 78 -12.14 -2.55 13.75
CA LEU A 78 -12.92 -3.77 13.95
C LEU A 78 -13.46 -3.88 15.38
N GLY A 79 -12.74 -3.36 16.36
CA GLY A 79 -13.13 -3.32 17.77
C GLY A 79 -14.27 -2.34 18.04
N GLU A 80 -14.28 -1.17 17.39
CA GLU A 80 -15.38 -0.21 17.48
C GLU A 80 -16.70 -0.74 16.89
N ARG A 81 -16.65 -1.75 16.02
CA ARG A 81 -17.86 -2.39 15.45
C ARG A 81 -18.48 -3.43 16.38
N GLY A 82 -17.84 -3.73 17.51
CA GLY A 82 -18.29 -4.70 18.51
C GLY A 82 -18.89 -4.09 19.78
N ALA A 83 -19.08 -2.76 19.84
CA ALA A 83 -19.67 -2.02 20.96
C ALA A 83 -21.07 -1.46 20.61
#